data_AF-A0A9X9LMD1-F1
#
_entry.id   AF-A0A9X9LMD1-F1
#
_cell.length_a   1.000
_cell.length_b   1.000
_cell.length_c   1.000
_cell.angle_alpha   90.00
_cell.angle_beta   90.00
_cell.angle_gamma   90.00
#
_symmetry.space_group_name_H-M   'P 1'
#
loop_
_entity.id
_entity.type
_entity.pdbx_description
1 polymer ?
#
loop_
_entity_poly.entity_id
_entity_poly.type
_entity_poly.pdbx_seq_one_letter_code
_entity_poly.pdbx_strand_id
1 'polypeptide(L)'
;MGSCLDKDQELLRQLQKQADIMQRTSMLLNPYIQSQGLDKDGLKEYCRERPGTFPSKEALQRLSRREFLWALNTMLDHVLHRLMALQRDIPKAQDLETLNRAKQNIRGFKNNIHCMAQLLPGSSETTEPAPIGPGTSPSPTPTPDTFQRRLEGCRFLHGYHRFMHSVGQVFREWAESPSRSRRHSPRRGLRKGTRRVPLSRKNKRLLPRGQLPR
;
A
#
# COMPACT_ATOMS: atom_id res chain seq x y z
N MET A 1 21.38 11.08 -0.09
CA MET A 1 20.44 9.98 -0.39
C MET A 1 21.16 8.67 -0.10
N GLY A 2 20.53 7.70 0.57
CA GLY A 2 21.14 6.38 0.80
C GLY A 2 21.20 5.57 -0.50
N SER A 3 22.05 4.54 -0.56
CA SER A 3 22.08 3.63 -1.70
C SER A 3 20.81 2.78 -1.75
N CYS A 4 20.25 2.61 -2.95
CA CYS A 4 19.11 1.71 -3.15
C CYS A 4 19.59 0.27 -3.27
N LEU A 5 18.86 -0.66 -2.66
CA LEU A 5 19.06 -2.09 -2.82
C LEU A 5 18.37 -2.57 -4.10
N ASP A 6 19.07 -3.35 -4.94
CA ASP A 6 18.53 -3.84 -6.21
C ASP A 6 17.56 -5.03 -6.06
N LYS A 7 17.13 -5.36 -4.84
CA LYS A 7 16.28 -6.53 -4.53
C LYS A 7 14.87 -6.11 -4.14
N ASP A 8 13.93 -6.25 -5.07
CA ASP A 8 12.51 -5.87 -4.93
C ASP A 8 11.84 -6.48 -3.68
N GLN A 9 12.01 -7.78 -3.43
CA GLN A 9 11.35 -8.48 -2.33
C GLN A 9 11.90 -8.09 -0.96
N GLU A 10 13.21 -7.87 -0.86
CA GLU A 10 13.83 -7.44 0.40
C GLU A 10 13.40 -6.01 0.74
N LEU A 11 13.38 -5.12 -0.27
CA LEU A 11 12.92 -3.75 -0.08
C LEU A 11 11.42 -3.69 0.28
N LEU A 12 10.59 -4.54 -0.32
CA LEU A 12 9.17 -4.65 0.04
C LEU A 12 9.01 -5.10 1.50
N ARG A 13 9.80 -6.08 1.95
CA ARG A 13 9.80 -6.54 3.34
C ARG A 13 10.24 -5.44 4.31
N GLN A 14 11.20 -4.61 3.92
CA GLN A 14 11.61 -3.44 4.71
C GLN A 14 10.47 -2.42 4.83
N LEU A 15 9.80 -2.11 3.72
CA LEU A 15 8.65 -1.21 3.71
C LEU A 15 7.52 -1.71 4.60
N GLN A 16 7.21 -3.01 4.55
CA GLN A 16 6.23 -3.64 5.44
C GLN A 16 6.60 -3.47 6.91
N LYS A 17 7.84 -3.85 7.29
CA LYS A 17 8.33 -3.72 8.67
C LYS A 17 8.27 -2.28 9.17
N GLN A 18 8.65 -1.32 8.34
CA GLN A 18 8.60 0.10 8.70
C GLN A 18 7.15 0.58 8.89
N ALA A 19 6.24 0.24 7.99
CA ALA A 19 4.82 0.54 8.15
C ALA A 19 4.26 -0.10 9.43
N ASP A 20 4.66 -1.34 9.75
CA ASP A 20 4.21 -2.06 10.92
C ASP A 20 4.71 -1.48 12.26
N ILE A 21 5.85 -0.79 12.23
CA ILE A 21 6.35 -0.01 13.36
C ILE A 21 5.60 1.32 13.45
N MET A 22 5.47 2.03 12.33
CA MET A 22 4.90 3.38 12.26
C MET A 22 3.39 3.41 12.56
N GLN A 23 2.66 2.32 12.35
CA GLN A 23 1.24 2.21 12.75
C GLN A 23 1.05 2.15 14.27
N ARG A 24 2.07 1.82 15.06
CA ARG A 24 1.93 1.63 16.51
C ARG A 24 1.72 2.99 17.18
N THR A 25 0.56 3.17 17.82
CA THR A 25 0.21 4.42 18.50
C THR A 25 1.15 4.76 19.66
N SER A 26 1.80 3.77 20.26
CA SER A 26 2.82 3.94 21.28
C SER A 26 4.05 4.72 20.81
N MET A 27 4.29 4.80 19.50
CA MET A 27 5.46 5.48 18.94
C MET A 27 5.31 7.00 18.87
N LEU A 28 4.08 7.54 18.91
CA LEU A 28 3.84 8.97 18.74
C LEU A 28 2.53 9.46 19.36
N LEU A 29 1.39 8.83 19.03
CA LEU A 29 0.07 9.28 19.50
C LEU A 29 -0.11 9.15 21.01
N ASN A 30 0.22 8.00 21.61
CA ASN A 30 -0.01 7.80 23.06
C ASN A 30 0.87 8.75 23.89
N PRO A 31 2.18 8.93 23.61
CA PRO A 31 2.99 9.96 24.27
C PRO A 31 2.42 11.37 24.09
N TYR A 32 1.92 11.70 22.89
CA TYR A 32 1.29 13.00 22.64
C TYR A 32 0.02 13.22 23.48
N ILE A 33 -0.86 12.22 23.57
CA ILE A 33 -2.07 12.29 24.40
C ILE A 33 -1.70 12.56 25.87
N GLN A 34 -0.74 11.80 26.41
CA GLN A 34 -0.31 11.92 27.81
C GLN A 34 0.36 13.27 28.09
N SER A 35 1.23 13.73 27.20
CA SER A 35 1.96 14.98 27.41
C SER A 35 1.10 16.23 27.31
N GLN A 36 0.07 16.18 26.47
CA GLN A 36 -0.88 17.28 26.28
C GLN A 36 -2.04 17.26 27.30
N GLY A 37 -2.07 16.27 28.20
CA GLY A 37 -3.11 16.12 29.22
C GLY A 37 -4.47 15.69 28.66
N LEU A 38 -4.48 15.05 27.48
CA LEU A 38 -5.70 14.57 26.82
C LEU A 38 -6.11 13.16 27.28
N ASP A 39 -5.33 12.53 28.17
CA ASP A 39 -5.63 11.22 28.77
C ASP A 39 -6.65 11.29 29.91
N LYS A 40 -7.02 12.49 30.36
CA LYS A 40 -7.96 12.74 31.44
C LYS A 40 -9.37 13.04 30.91
N ASP A 41 -10.36 12.89 31.79
CA ASP A 41 -11.73 13.38 31.61
C ASP A 41 -12.41 12.93 30.30
N GLY A 42 -12.05 11.76 29.79
CA GLY A 42 -12.59 11.23 28.52
C GLY A 42 -12.11 11.95 27.26
N LEU A 43 -11.19 12.93 27.36
CA LEU A 43 -10.75 13.75 26.23
C LEU A 43 -10.12 12.94 25.08
N LYS A 44 -9.54 11.78 25.42
CA LYS A 44 -8.99 10.83 24.46
C LYS A 44 -10.00 10.36 23.41
N GLU A 45 -11.29 10.30 23.74
CA GLU A 45 -12.33 9.88 22.79
C GLU A 45 -12.50 10.89 21.65
N TYR A 46 -12.18 12.16 21.88
CA TYR A 46 -12.22 13.21 20.87
C TYR A 46 -11.01 13.20 19.94
N CYS A 47 -10.00 12.35 20.19
CA CYS A 47 -8.84 12.16 19.31
C CYS A 47 -9.14 11.30 18.07
N ARG A 48 -10.39 10.93 17.81
CA ARG A 48 -10.74 10.18 16.60
C ARG A 48 -10.44 11.00 15.35
N GLU A 49 -9.85 10.34 14.36
CA GLU A 49 -9.55 10.96 13.07
C GLU A 49 -10.80 11.61 12.45
N ARG A 50 -10.62 12.78 11.83
CA ARG A 50 -11.63 13.40 10.98
C ARG A 50 -11.72 12.68 9.63
N PRO A 51 -12.91 12.22 9.19
CA PRO A 51 -13.08 11.56 7.91
C PRO A 51 -12.48 12.37 6.75
N GLY A 52 -11.80 11.67 5.83
CA GLY A 52 -11.17 12.29 4.65
C GLY A 52 -9.79 12.90 4.88
N THR A 53 -9.25 12.90 6.11
CA THR A 53 -7.90 13.43 6.37
C THR A 53 -6.80 12.59 5.71
N PHE A 54 -6.95 11.26 5.73
CA PHE A 54 -6.09 10.37 4.94
C PHE A 54 -6.94 9.36 4.16
N PRO A 55 -6.39 8.80 3.06
CA PRO A 55 -7.04 7.75 2.28
C PRO A 55 -7.34 6.49 3.12
N SER A 56 -8.46 5.85 2.82
CA SER A 56 -8.80 4.53 3.35
C SER A 56 -7.96 3.44 2.67
N LYS A 57 -7.95 2.23 3.25
CA LYS A 57 -7.31 1.06 2.65
C LYS A 57 -7.83 0.80 1.24
N GLU A 58 -9.14 0.84 1.05
CA GLU A 58 -9.81 0.56 -0.22
C GLU A 58 -9.43 1.58 -1.29
N ALA A 59 -9.30 2.86 -0.90
CA ALA A 59 -8.83 3.89 -1.81
C ALA A 59 -7.38 3.63 -2.25
N LEU A 60 -6.50 3.22 -1.32
CA LEU A 60 -5.11 2.90 -1.61
C LEU A 60 -4.95 1.65 -2.48
N GLN A 61 -5.77 0.62 -2.26
CA GLN A 61 -5.74 -0.64 -3.02
C GLN A 61 -6.15 -0.48 -4.50
N ARG A 62 -6.96 0.54 -4.81
CA ARG A 62 -7.39 0.82 -6.20
C ARG A 62 -6.29 1.45 -7.04
N LEU A 63 -5.23 1.98 -6.42
CA LEU A 63 -4.11 2.59 -7.11
C LEU A 63 -3.20 1.53 -7.74
N SER A 64 -2.62 1.84 -8.90
CA SER A 64 -1.48 1.06 -9.40
C SER A 64 -0.30 1.17 -8.42
N ARG A 65 0.68 0.25 -8.53
CA ARG A 65 1.85 0.27 -7.63
C ARG A 65 2.59 1.61 -7.65
N ARG A 66 2.72 2.22 -8.84
CA ARG A 66 3.39 3.52 -9.01
C ARG A 66 2.59 4.64 -8.37
N GLU A 67 1.30 4.73 -8.66
CA GLU A 67 0.41 5.76 -8.08
C GLU A 67 0.34 5.63 -6.56
N PHE A 68 0.32 4.40 -6.03
CA PHE A 68 0.36 4.15 -4.60
C PHE A 68 1.64 4.70 -3.95
N LEU A 69 2.83 4.40 -4.51
CA LEU A 69 4.10 4.91 -3.97
C LEU A 69 4.19 6.43 -4.06
N TRP A 70 3.70 7.02 -5.16
CA TRP A 70 3.64 8.47 -5.33
C TRP A 70 2.70 9.12 -4.31
N ALA A 71 1.47 8.63 -4.19
CA ALA A 71 0.48 9.14 -3.22
C ALA A 71 1.00 8.99 -1.78
N LEU A 72 1.63 7.86 -1.46
CA LEU A 72 2.25 7.62 -0.17
C LEU A 72 3.36 8.64 0.12
N ASN A 73 4.26 8.87 -0.84
CA ASN A 73 5.33 9.86 -0.70
C ASN A 73 4.78 11.27 -0.42
N THR A 74 3.76 11.70 -1.18
CA THR A 74 3.08 12.99 -1.00
C THR A 74 2.38 13.10 0.36
N MET A 75 1.68 12.05 0.80
CA MET A 75 1.04 12.04 2.11
C MET A 75 2.07 12.11 3.26
N LEU A 76 3.22 11.44 3.11
CA LEU A 76 4.30 11.52 4.10
C LEU A 76 4.95 12.91 4.13
N ASP A 77 5.01 13.62 3.01
CA ASP A 77 5.40 15.03 3.00
C ASP A 77 4.40 15.89 3.79
N HIS A 78 3.10 15.70 3.58
CA HIS A 78 2.09 16.39 4.38
C HIS A 78 2.25 16.09 5.89
N VAL A 79 2.50 14.82 6.24
CA VAL A 79 2.76 14.42 7.63
C VAL A 79 3.98 15.12 8.20
N LEU A 80 5.11 15.15 7.48
CA LEU A 80 6.31 15.85 7.94
C LEU A 80 6.04 17.34 8.22
N HIS A 81 5.30 18.02 7.34
CA HIS A 81 4.92 19.43 7.54
C HIS A 81 4.04 19.61 8.79
N ARG A 82 3.03 18.76 8.96
CA ARG A 82 2.16 18.78 10.15
C ARG A 82 2.94 18.49 11.44
N LEU A 83 3.88 17.55 11.43
CA LEU A 83 4.72 17.27 12.60
C LEU A 83 5.62 18.46 12.96
N MET A 84 6.13 19.20 11.96
CA MET A 84 6.88 20.44 12.23
C MET A 84 6.00 21.52 12.86
N ALA A 85 4.73 21.62 12.45
CA ALA A 85 3.79 22.55 13.09
C ALA A 85 3.50 22.14 14.55
N LEU A 86 3.24 20.85 14.80
CA LEU A 86 3.01 20.32 16.15
C LEU A 86 4.21 20.50 17.07
N GLN A 87 5.43 20.45 16.54
CA GLN A 87 6.66 20.63 17.30
C GLN A 87 6.68 21.97 18.07
N ARG A 88 6.03 23.03 17.55
CA ARG A 88 5.96 24.34 18.20
C ARG A 88 5.11 24.35 19.47
N ASP A 89 4.18 23.39 19.58
CA ASP A 89 3.19 23.32 20.66
C ASP A 89 3.52 22.23 21.69
N ILE A 90 4.70 21.60 21.60
CA ILE A 90 5.15 20.55 22.52
C ILE A 90 6.07 21.16 23.59
N PRO A 91 5.66 21.16 24.87
CA PRO A 91 6.42 21.82 25.93
C PRO A 91 7.56 20.96 26.52
N LYS A 92 7.57 19.62 26.33
CA LYS A 92 8.52 18.72 27.01
C LYS A 92 9.58 18.18 26.05
N ALA A 93 10.82 18.09 26.54
CA ALA A 93 11.97 17.61 25.77
C ALA A 93 11.84 16.14 25.30
N GLN A 94 11.26 15.26 26.11
CA GLN A 94 11.07 13.84 25.77
C GLN A 94 10.06 13.63 24.63
N ASP A 95 9.00 14.45 24.61
CA ASP A 95 8.01 14.43 23.53
C ASP A 95 8.61 14.99 22.23
N LEU A 96 9.47 16.00 22.35
CA LEU A 96 10.23 16.54 21.23
C LEU A 96 11.18 15.49 20.63
N GLU A 97 11.85 14.70 21.47
CA GLU A 97 12.68 13.58 21.01
C GLU A 97 11.84 12.53 20.28
N THR A 98 10.69 12.15 20.84
CA THR A 98 9.75 11.20 20.22
C THR A 98 9.29 11.69 18.85
N LEU A 99 8.92 12.97 18.74
CA LEU A 99 8.53 13.59 17.47
C LEU A 99 9.69 13.63 16.46
N ASN A 100 10.90 13.94 16.90
CA ASN A 100 12.09 13.92 16.04
C ASN A 100 12.40 12.51 15.52
N ARG A 101 12.31 11.48 16.38
CA ARG A 101 12.44 10.07 15.97
C ARG A 101 11.38 9.69 14.93
N ALA A 102 10.13 10.11 15.11
CA ALA A 102 9.07 9.89 14.12
C ALA A 102 9.39 10.55 12.77
N LYS A 103 9.86 11.80 12.75
CA LYS A 103 10.28 12.50 11.53
C LYS A 103 11.42 11.77 10.81
N GLN A 104 12.40 11.25 11.55
CA GLN A 104 13.50 10.47 10.95
C GLN A 104 13.02 9.13 10.38
N ASN A 105 12.14 8.42 11.09
CA ASN A 105 11.53 7.19 10.59
C ASN A 105 10.77 7.44 9.28
N ILE A 106 9.99 8.53 9.19
CA ILE A 106 9.29 8.91 7.96
C ILE A 106 10.28 9.18 6.83
N ARG A 107 11.35 9.94 7.07
CA ARG A 107 12.39 10.21 6.06
C ARG A 107 13.05 8.92 5.57
N GLY A 108 13.38 8.01 6.47
CA GLY A 108 13.92 6.69 6.12
C GLY A 108 12.96 5.87 5.27
N PHE A 109 11.67 5.88 5.64
CA PHE A 109 10.62 5.20 4.88
C PHE A 109 10.43 5.79 3.47
N LYS A 110 10.46 7.13 3.34
CA LYS A 110 10.44 7.82 2.05
C LYS A 110 11.61 7.43 1.14
N ASN A 111 12.81 7.26 1.69
CA ASN A 111 13.95 6.77 0.90
C ASN A 111 13.68 5.38 0.34
N ASN A 112 13.11 4.47 1.14
CA ASN A 112 12.76 3.13 0.67
C ASN A 112 11.63 3.15 -0.38
N ILE A 113 10.66 4.06 -0.25
CA ILE A 113 9.61 4.29 -1.25
C ILE A 113 10.23 4.75 -2.57
N HIS A 114 11.17 5.69 -2.52
CA HIS A 114 11.89 6.17 -3.70
C HIS A 114 12.65 5.03 -4.39
N CYS A 115 13.39 4.23 -3.63
CA CYS A 115 14.09 3.06 -4.18
C CYS A 115 13.10 2.06 -4.80
N MET A 116 11.95 1.81 -4.16
CA MET A 116 10.95 0.89 -4.71
C MET A 116 10.35 1.42 -6.00
N ALA A 117 10.14 2.74 -6.11
CA ALA A 117 9.64 3.36 -7.32
C ALA A 117 10.62 3.21 -8.49
N GLN A 118 11.94 3.27 -8.24
CA GLN A 118 12.96 3.06 -9.26
C GLN A 118 12.97 1.63 -9.82
N LEU A 119 12.58 0.64 -9.02
CA LEU A 119 12.49 -0.76 -9.44
C LEU A 119 11.24 -1.07 -10.28
N LEU A 120 10.27 -0.14 -10.36
CA LEU A 120 9.06 -0.35 -11.18
C LEU A 120 9.34 -0.08 -12.67
N PRO A 121 8.84 -0.92 -13.59
CA PRO A 121 8.98 -0.70 -15.04
C PRO A 121 8.49 0.68 -15.46
N GLY A 122 9.26 1.37 -16.32
CA GLY A 122 8.96 2.74 -16.78
C GLY A 122 9.45 3.87 -15.86
N SER A 123 10.44 3.61 -14.99
CA SER A 123 10.97 4.61 -14.04
C SER A 123 11.68 5.82 -14.70
N SER A 124 11.90 5.80 -16.02
CA SER A 124 12.72 6.82 -16.71
C SER A 124 11.98 8.08 -17.14
N GLU A 125 10.67 8.19 -16.91
CA GLU A 125 9.93 9.42 -17.21
C GLU A 125 9.63 10.20 -15.92
N THR A 126 10.53 11.12 -15.60
CA THR A 126 10.21 12.27 -14.74
C THR A 126 9.26 13.16 -15.54
N THR A 127 7.96 12.89 -15.45
CA THR A 127 6.96 13.90 -15.84
C THR A 127 6.95 14.95 -14.73
N GLU A 128 7.54 16.10 -15.03
CA GLU A 128 7.42 17.31 -14.25
C GLU A 128 5.92 17.60 -14.03
N PRO A 129 5.46 17.81 -12.79
CA PRO A 129 4.09 18.20 -12.55
C PRO A 129 3.83 19.56 -13.20
N ALA A 130 2.85 19.64 -14.10
CA ALA A 130 2.38 20.91 -14.64
C ALA A 130 2.03 21.87 -13.48
N PRO A 131 2.47 23.13 -13.54
CA PRO A 131 2.16 24.10 -12.48
C PRO A 131 0.65 24.29 -12.37
N ILE A 132 0.10 23.86 -11.23
CA ILE A 132 -1.26 24.19 -10.83
C ILE A 132 -1.29 25.69 -10.59
N GLY A 133 -2.09 26.40 -11.39
CA GLY A 133 -2.25 27.85 -11.32
C GLY A 133 -2.66 28.35 -9.92
N PRO A 134 -2.52 29.65 -9.66
CA PRO A 134 -2.73 30.23 -8.34
C PRO A 134 -4.17 29.99 -7.87
N GLY A 135 -4.32 29.02 -6.97
CA GLY A 135 -5.54 28.75 -6.24
C GLY A 135 -5.85 29.90 -5.31
N THR A 136 -7.10 30.36 -5.36
CA THR A 136 -7.66 31.47 -4.61
C THR A 136 -7.29 31.39 -3.12
N SER A 137 -6.78 32.49 -2.58
CA SER A 137 -6.40 32.62 -1.17
C SER A 137 -7.57 32.21 -0.25
N PRO A 138 -7.38 31.24 0.66
CA PRO A 138 -8.40 30.93 1.66
C PRO A 138 -8.62 32.13 2.57
N SER A 139 -9.89 32.45 2.83
CA SER A 139 -10.26 33.46 3.83
C SER A 139 -9.66 33.10 5.20
N PRO A 140 -9.17 34.07 5.98
CA PRO A 140 -8.48 33.80 7.24
C PRO A 140 -9.44 33.12 8.22
N THR A 141 -9.19 31.85 8.48
CA THR A 141 -9.92 31.10 9.51
C THR A 141 -9.38 31.55 10.88
N PRO A 142 -10.24 31.78 11.89
CA PRO A 142 -9.78 32.14 13.24
C PRO A 142 -8.72 31.15 13.71
N THR A 143 -7.62 31.66 14.25
CA THR A 143 -6.56 30.82 14.81
C THR A 143 -7.16 30.00 15.95
N PRO A 144 -7.20 28.66 15.86
CA PRO A 144 -7.77 27.85 16.92
C PRO A 144 -7.00 28.08 18.23
N ASP A 145 -7.74 28.12 19.34
CA ASP A 145 -7.14 28.21 20.66
C ASP A 145 -6.20 27.02 20.94
N THR A 146 -5.37 27.16 21.96
CA THR A 146 -4.35 26.16 22.28
C THR A 146 -4.95 24.78 22.59
N PHE A 147 -6.15 24.71 23.18
CA PHE A 147 -6.81 23.45 23.49
C PHE A 147 -7.30 22.75 22.22
N GLN A 148 -7.95 23.48 21.33
CA GLN A 148 -8.40 22.98 20.04
C GLN A 148 -7.22 22.53 19.17
N ARG A 149 -6.10 23.25 19.18
CA ARG A 149 -4.87 22.81 18.49
C ARG A 149 -4.34 21.48 19.00
N ARG A 150 -4.39 21.24 20.32
CA ARG A 150 -4.00 19.93 20.91
C ARG A 150 -4.92 18.81 20.45
N LEU A 151 -6.23 19.05 20.47
CA LEU A 151 -7.21 18.06 19.98
C LEU A 151 -7.00 17.77 18.49
N GLU A 152 -6.81 18.80 17.66
CA GLU A 152 -6.53 18.62 16.23
C GLU A 152 -5.23 17.86 15.97
N GLY A 153 -4.18 18.14 16.74
CA GLY A 153 -2.94 17.37 16.70
C GLY A 153 -3.17 15.90 16.99
N CYS A 154 -3.96 15.61 18.02
CA CYS A 154 -4.29 14.25 18.41
C CYS A 154 -5.10 13.51 17.33
N ARG A 155 -6.14 14.15 16.76
CA ARG A 155 -6.95 13.62 15.65
C ARG A 155 -6.12 13.32 14.42
N PHE A 156 -5.20 14.23 14.09
CA PHE A 156 -4.27 14.06 12.98
C PHE A 156 -3.35 12.85 13.20
N LEU A 157 -2.74 12.73 14.37
CA LEU A 157 -1.85 11.61 14.71
C LEU A 157 -2.59 10.27 14.72
N HIS A 158 -3.83 10.24 15.22
CA HIS A 158 -4.70 9.07 15.12
C HIS A 158 -4.92 8.66 13.66
N GLY A 159 -5.26 9.62 12.79
CA GLY A 159 -5.43 9.36 11.37
C GLY A 159 -4.16 8.85 10.70
N TYR A 160 -3.00 9.39 11.06
CA TYR A 160 -1.70 8.95 10.57
C TYR A 160 -1.42 7.47 10.93
N HIS A 161 -1.64 7.06 12.18
CA HIS A 161 -1.41 5.66 12.56
C HIS A 161 -2.36 4.70 11.84
N ARG A 162 -3.64 5.05 11.71
CA ARG A 162 -4.60 4.26 10.92
C ARG A 162 -4.22 4.22 9.43
N PHE A 163 -3.72 5.32 8.88
CA PHE A 163 -3.22 5.39 7.52
C PHE A 163 -2.02 4.44 7.33
N MET A 164 -1.04 4.49 8.23
CA MET A 164 0.13 3.59 8.19
C MET A 164 -0.26 2.11 8.35
N HIS A 165 -1.29 1.80 9.13
CA HIS A 165 -1.88 0.46 9.19
C HIS A 165 -2.39 0.00 7.81
N SER A 166 -3.15 0.87 7.15
CA SER A 166 -3.70 0.61 5.80
C SER A 166 -2.59 0.41 4.78
N VAL A 167 -1.55 1.26 4.82
CA VAL A 167 -0.34 1.14 3.99
C VAL A 167 0.36 -0.20 4.20
N GLY A 168 0.53 -0.62 5.47
CA GLY A 168 1.12 -1.92 5.80
C GLY A 168 0.32 -3.10 5.23
N GLN A 169 -1.02 -3.01 5.24
CA GLN A 169 -1.87 -4.04 4.62
C GLN A 169 -1.68 -4.11 3.10
N VAL A 170 -1.64 -2.97 2.40
CA VAL A 170 -1.40 -2.93 0.95
C VAL A 170 -0.05 -3.56 0.61
N PHE A 171 1.00 -3.25 1.37
CA PHE A 171 2.30 -3.88 1.14
C PHE A 171 2.31 -5.39 1.40
N ARG A 172 1.55 -5.90 2.39
CA ARG A 172 1.41 -7.36 2.59
C ARG A 172 0.77 -8.03 1.39
N GLU A 173 -0.28 -7.44 0.84
CA GLU A 173 -0.96 -7.94 -0.37
C GLU A 173 -0.04 -7.97 -1.60
N TRP A 174 0.92 -7.05 -1.69
CA TRP A 174 1.92 -7.06 -2.76
C TRP A 174 2.89 -8.25 -2.66
N ALA A 175 3.24 -8.66 -1.43
CA ALA A 175 4.09 -9.84 -1.20
C ALA A 175 3.32 -11.15 -1.42
N GLU A 176 2.03 -11.17 -1.05
CA GLU A 176 1.11 -12.30 -1.30
C GLU A 176 0.67 -12.43 -2.75
N SER A 177 0.94 -11.41 -3.58
CA SER A 177 0.72 -11.42 -5.01
C SER A 177 2.02 -11.61 -5.79
N PRO A 178 2.76 -12.73 -5.65
CA PRO A 178 3.91 -13.00 -6.47
C PRO A 178 3.39 -13.46 -7.82
N SER A 179 2.89 -12.56 -8.66
CA SER A 179 2.32 -12.91 -9.96
C SER A 179 1.32 -14.08 -9.86
N ARG A 180 0.01 -13.80 -9.82
CA ARG A 180 -0.91 -14.67 -10.57
C ARG A 180 -0.52 -14.52 -12.03
N SER A 181 0.60 -15.16 -12.40
CA SER A 181 0.90 -15.57 -13.75
C SER A 181 -0.40 -16.18 -14.22
N ARG A 182 -1.05 -15.50 -15.17
CA ARG A 182 -2.03 -16.11 -16.05
C ARG A 182 -1.30 -17.21 -16.83
N ARG A 183 -0.89 -18.29 -16.15
CA ARG A 183 -0.82 -19.61 -16.76
C ARG A 183 -2.25 -20.09 -16.89
N HIS A 184 -3.00 -19.42 -17.77
CA HIS A 184 -3.76 -20.21 -18.72
C HIS A 184 -2.72 -20.82 -19.66
N SER A 185 -2.06 -21.89 -19.19
CA SER A 185 -1.60 -22.89 -20.12
C SER A 185 -2.86 -23.29 -20.91
N PRO A 186 -2.91 -23.16 -22.24
CA PRO A 186 -3.89 -23.91 -22.99
C PRO A 186 -3.63 -25.36 -22.57
N ARG A 187 -4.66 -26.05 -22.08
CA ARG A 187 -4.57 -27.49 -21.88
C ARG A 187 -4.18 -28.08 -23.23
N ARG A 188 -2.88 -28.33 -23.44
CA ARG A 188 -2.40 -29.26 -24.46
C ARG A 188 -2.94 -30.61 -24.01
N GLY A 189 -4.14 -30.93 -24.48
CA GLY A 189 -4.69 -32.28 -24.44
C GLY A 189 -3.87 -33.16 -25.36
N LEU A 190 -2.70 -33.58 -24.89
CA LEU A 190 -1.93 -34.62 -25.52
C LEU A 190 -2.25 -35.92 -24.78
N ARG A 191 -3.07 -36.78 -25.40
CA ARG A 191 -2.98 -38.24 -25.27
C ARG A 191 -3.71 -38.92 -26.42
N LYS A 192 -3.01 -38.95 -27.55
CA LYS A 192 -3.13 -39.98 -28.57
C LYS A 192 -2.68 -41.29 -27.91
N GLY A 193 -3.57 -42.27 -27.76
CA GLY A 193 -3.22 -43.55 -27.15
C GLY A 193 -4.39 -44.41 -26.71
N THR A 194 -5.30 -44.76 -27.62
CA THR A 194 -6.22 -45.90 -27.41
C THR A 194 -5.92 -46.96 -28.45
N ARG A 195 -5.18 -47.99 -28.00
CA ARG A 195 -4.99 -49.23 -28.76
C ARG A 195 -6.03 -50.25 -28.27
N ARG A 196 -6.72 -50.83 -29.26
CA ARG A 196 -7.44 -52.12 -29.29
C ARG A 196 -8.85 -52.20 -28.69
N VAL A 197 -9.81 -52.25 -29.62
CA VAL A 197 -10.87 -53.27 -29.62
C VAL A 197 -10.89 -53.88 -31.03
N PRO A 198 -10.65 -55.20 -31.22
CA PRO A 198 -10.91 -55.86 -32.48
C PRO A 198 -12.38 -56.29 -32.52
N LEU A 199 -13.22 -55.56 -33.25
CA LEU A 199 -14.56 -56.03 -33.57
C LEU A 199 -14.53 -56.86 -34.84
N SER A 200 -14.63 -58.16 -34.59
CA SER A 200 -14.87 -59.24 -35.53
C SER A 200 -16.25 -59.12 -36.21
N ARG A 201 -16.30 -59.52 -37.48
CA ARG A 201 -17.46 -59.98 -38.28
C ARG A 201 -18.55 -58.95 -38.67
N LYS A 202 -18.54 -58.57 -39.95
CA LYS A 202 -19.52 -59.03 -40.98
C LYS A 202 -19.28 -58.30 -42.32
N ASN A 203 -18.48 -58.89 -43.20
CA ASN A 203 -18.51 -58.57 -44.63
C ASN A 203 -19.57 -59.46 -45.28
N LYS A 204 -20.69 -58.85 -45.71
CA LYS A 204 -21.59 -59.43 -46.72
C LYS A 204 -21.20 -58.82 -48.06
N ARG A 205 -20.47 -59.56 -48.90
CA ARG A 205 -20.61 -59.48 -50.36
C ARG A 205 -20.58 -60.87 -50.96
N LEU A 206 -21.51 -61.02 -51.88
CA LEU A 206 -21.93 -62.20 -52.61
C LEU A 206 -20.81 -62.68 -53.54
N LEU A 207 -20.65 -64.01 -53.63
CA LEU A 207 -19.81 -64.66 -54.63
C LEU A 207 -20.56 -64.73 -55.98
N PRO A 208 -19.89 -64.52 -57.12
CA PRO A 208 -20.42 -64.87 -58.42
C PRO A 208 -20.22 -66.36 -58.73
N ARG A 209 -21.17 -66.82 -59.53
CA ARG A 209 -21.47 -68.16 -60.06
C ARG A 209 -20.30 -68.79 -60.84
N GLY A 210 -20.04 -70.08 -60.62
CA GLY A 210 -19.20 -70.96 -61.45
C GLY A 210 -19.75 -72.40 -61.41
N GLN A 211 -19.79 -73.06 -62.56
CA GLN A 211 -20.72 -74.14 -62.98
C GLN A 211 -20.36 -75.60 -62.56
N LEU A 212 -21.43 -76.43 -62.54
CA LEU A 212 -21.64 -77.88 -62.84
C LEU A 212 -20.44 -78.79 -63.18
N PRO A 213 -20.49 -80.10 -62.80
CA PRO A 213 -21.13 -81.10 -63.70
C PRO A 213 -21.78 -82.35 -63.02
N ARG A 214 -22.98 -82.74 -63.49
CA ARG A 214 -23.25 -84.02 -64.20
C ARG A 214 -24.68 -84.02 -64.73
#